data_AF-A0A1N7P794-F1
#
_entry.id   AF-A0A1N7P794-F1
#
_cell.length_a   1.000
_cell.length_b   1.000
_cell.length_c   1.000
_cell.angle_alpha   90.00
_cell.angle_beta   90.00
_cell.angle_gamma   90.00
#
_symmetry.space_group_name_H-M   'P 1'
#
loop_
_entity.id
_entity.type
_entity.pdbx_description
1 polymer ?
#
loop_
_entity_poly.entity_id
_entity_poly.type
_entity_poly.pdbx_seq_one_letter_code
_entity_poly.pdbx_strand_id
1 'polypeptide(L)'
;MKIGQIVQNNIPAIFAYCEAHDLGEFARLQNVTYSKVNFDINYPFCTPVSKISPDDHVRYWKRIYTVHGFAVRVTSQWFNPPTSQSLPRLRAYLAAHRIPFVEFPLETDAITTEQAPERAPKGRYKGHAIGNAQNLFVRNILSRLGQETFNAAQWHDVITEFGDCCAYCGSTENLVIDHAIAINKLTLGEHRLGNLVPACHRCNSEKADQDFRDFIAEDPARIAAIEAHMAKHGYVPLGTDAEISKIIALGHQEVRDLAERYVSIIDAVLEARLSASADEA
;
A
#
# COMPACT_ATOMS: atom_id res chain seq x y z
N MET A 1 17.13 -7.30 14.90
CA MET A 1 15.73 -7.80 14.88
C MET A 1 14.90 -6.97 13.91
N LYS A 2 13.84 -7.54 13.31
CA LYS A 2 12.89 -6.74 12.50
C LYS A 2 12.14 -5.78 13.43
N ILE A 3 12.05 -4.50 13.06
CA ILE A 3 11.39 -3.44 13.85
C ILE A 3 9.99 -3.85 14.34
N GLY A 4 9.20 -4.52 13.50
CA GLY A 4 7.86 -4.95 13.87
C GLY A 4 7.81 -5.91 15.06
N GLN A 5 8.87 -6.68 15.32
CA GLN A 5 8.94 -7.55 16.50
C GLN A 5 9.35 -6.76 17.75
N ILE A 6 10.27 -5.81 17.61
CA ILE A 6 10.65 -4.88 18.69
C ILE A 6 9.41 -4.09 19.14
N VAL A 7 8.66 -3.51 18.20
CA VAL A 7 7.43 -2.78 18.49
C VAL A 7 6.45 -3.68 19.24
N GLN A 8 6.18 -4.88 18.74
CA GLN A 8 5.23 -5.81 19.38
C GLN A 8 5.59 -6.15 20.83
N ASN A 9 6.88 -6.24 21.15
CA ASN A 9 7.33 -6.48 22.54
C ASN A 9 7.09 -5.27 23.45
N ASN A 10 7.04 -4.05 22.90
CA ASN A 10 6.87 -2.81 23.67
C ASN A 10 5.41 -2.34 23.74
N ILE A 11 4.49 -2.88 22.89
CA ILE A 11 3.06 -2.50 22.90
C ILE A 11 2.43 -2.60 24.30
N PRO A 12 2.59 -3.70 25.07
CA PRO A 12 1.95 -3.80 26.38
C PRO A 12 2.37 -2.69 27.34
N ALA A 13 3.65 -2.31 27.33
CA ALA A 13 4.17 -1.24 28.18
C ALA A 13 3.65 0.15 27.76
N ILE A 14 3.53 0.39 26.45
CA ILE A 14 2.93 1.62 25.90
C ILE A 14 1.46 1.76 26.32
N PHE A 15 0.69 0.68 26.23
CA PHE A 15 -0.71 0.70 26.62
C PHE A 15 -0.90 0.78 28.13
N ALA A 16 -0.06 0.11 28.93
CA ALA A 16 -0.05 0.29 30.38
C ALA A 16 0.25 1.75 30.77
N TYR A 17 1.14 2.44 30.05
CA TYR A 17 1.39 3.87 30.24
C TYR A 17 0.14 4.71 29.94
N CYS A 18 -0.55 4.42 28.84
CA CYS A 18 -1.80 5.11 28.48
C CYS A 18 -2.89 4.95 29.55
N GLU A 19 -2.94 3.79 30.23
CA GLU A 19 -3.94 3.53 31.26
C GLU A 19 -3.57 4.12 32.61
N ALA A 20 -2.30 4.03 33.01
CA ALA A 20 -1.87 4.37 34.36
C ALA A 20 -1.29 5.79 34.51
N HIS A 21 -0.82 6.43 33.44
CA HIS A 21 -0.02 7.66 33.54
C HIS A 21 -0.53 8.82 32.68
N ASP A 22 -1.03 8.55 31.47
CA ASP A 22 -1.56 9.60 30.59
C ASP A 22 -2.76 9.11 29.77
N LEU A 23 -3.95 9.46 30.25
CA LEU A 23 -5.23 9.12 29.62
C LEU A 23 -5.38 9.75 28.21
N GLY A 24 -4.71 10.86 27.94
CA GLY A 24 -4.72 11.54 26.65
C GLY A 24 -3.78 10.91 25.62
N GLU A 25 -2.78 10.13 26.06
CA GLU A 25 -1.82 9.48 25.17
C GLU A 25 -2.49 8.48 24.23
N PHE A 26 -3.50 7.74 24.71
CA PHE A 26 -4.27 6.83 23.88
C PHE A 26 -4.98 7.55 22.71
N ALA A 27 -5.48 8.76 22.93
CA ALA A 27 -6.10 9.56 21.88
C ALA A 27 -5.05 10.07 20.87
N ARG A 28 -3.85 10.45 21.34
CA ARG A 28 -2.75 10.88 20.48
C ARG A 28 -2.19 9.73 19.64
N LEU A 29 -2.09 8.52 20.19
CA LEU A 29 -1.66 7.33 19.45
C LEU A 29 -2.62 6.91 18.33
N GLN A 30 -3.88 7.37 18.38
CA GLN A 30 -4.84 7.20 17.29
C GLN A 30 -4.71 8.28 16.20
N ASN A 31 -3.84 9.27 16.37
CA ASN A 31 -3.64 10.34 15.41
C ASN A 31 -2.48 10.01 14.45
N VAL A 32 -2.73 10.17 13.15
CA VAL A 32 -1.75 9.89 12.08
C VAL A 32 -0.54 10.82 12.17
N THR A 33 -0.76 12.13 12.31
CA THR A 33 0.32 13.13 12.40
C THR A 33 1.20 12.88 13.62
N TYR A 34 0.59 12.58 14.76
CA TYR A 34 1.33 12.22 15.98
C TYR A 34 2.19 10.97 15.76
N SER A 35 1.64 9.97 15.08
CA SER A 35 2.34 8.71 14.77
C SER A 35 3.48 8.93 13.76
N LYS A 36 3.29 9.82 12.79
CA LYS A 36 4.36 10.22 11.85
C LYS A 36 5.51 10.91 12.56
N VAL A 37 5.21 11.83 13.48
CA VAL A 37 6.22 12.56 14.25
C VAL A 37 6.94 11.62 15.23
N ASN A 38 6.23 10.79 15.98
CA ASN A 38 6.83 9.99 17.07
C ASN A 38 7.36 8.63 16.65
N PHE A 39 6.95 8.09 15.48
CA PHE A 39 7.32 6.74 15.05
C PHE A 39 7.71 6.65 13.58
N ASP A 40 7.65 7.74 12.81
CA ASP A 40 7.89 7.74 11.36
C ASP A 40 6.98 6.75 10.60
N ILE A 41 5.73 6.63 11.02
CA ILE A 41 4.71 5.79 10.37
C ILE A 41 3.57 6.67 9.84
N ASN A 42 3.03 6.33 8.66
CA ASN A 42 1.97 7.10 7.99
C ASN A 42 0.55 6.64 8.38
N TYR A 43 0.42 5.88 9.46
CA TYR A 43 -0.84 5.34 9.97
C TYR A 43 -0.93 5.60 11.47
N PRO A 44 -2.14 5.62 12.07
CA PRO A 44 -2.26 5.64 13.51
C PRO A 44 -1.49 4.47 14.13
N PHE A 45 -0.77 4.71 15.23
CA PHE A 45 -0.09 3.66 15.97
C PHE A 45 -1.09 2.55 16.34
N CYS A 46 -2.25 2.93 16.87
CA CYS A 46 -3.35 2.03 17.16
C CYS A 46 -4.69 2.58 16.70
N THR A 47 -5.61 1.69 16.35
CA THR A 47 -6.97 2.04 15.92
C THR A 47 -7.99 1.09 16.57
N PRO A 48 -9.13 1.60 17.07
CA PRO A 48 -10.23 0.77 17.54
C PRO A 48 -10.70 -0.18 16.44
N VAL A 49 -10.95 -1.45 16.78
CA VAL A 49 -11.35 -2.49 15.82
C VAL A 49 -12.60 -2.08 15.03
N SER A 50 -13.53 -1.37 15.68
CA SER A 50 -14.75 -0.84 15.05
C SER A 50 -14.50 0.25 14.01
N LYS A 51 -13.34 0.89 14.02
CA LYS A 51 -12.95 1.97 13.09
C LYS A 51 -12.00 1.49 11.98
N ILE A 52 -11.64 0.21 11.96
CA ILE A 52 -10.78 -0.35 10.91
C ILE A 52 -11.67 -0.78 9.73
N SER A 53 -11.45 -0.18 8.56
CA SER A 53 -12.17 -0.54 7.34
C SER A 53 -11.79 -1.95 6.86
N PRO A 54 -12.66 -2.62 6.08
CA PRO A 54 -12.33 -3.87 5.43
C PRO A 54 -11.06 -3.80 4.57
N ASP A 55 -10.75 -2.66 3.96
CA ASP A 55 -9.56 -2.51 3.12
C ASP A 55 -8.28 -2.31 3.94
N ASP A 56 -8.38 -1.64 5.10
CA ASP A 56 -7.22 -1.37 5.95
C ASP A 56 -6.88 -2.49 6.93
N HIS A 57 -7.72 -3.53 7.07
CA HIS A 57 -7.48 -4.60 8.04
C HIS A 57 -6.11 -5.27 7.89
N VAL A 58 -5.57 -5.33 6.66
CA VAL A 58 -4.24 -5.91 6.35
C VAL A 58 -3.08 -5.07 6.91
N ARG A 59 -3.32 -3.78 7.19
CA ARG A 59 -2.34 -2.82 7.70
C ARG A 59 -2.21 -2.83 9.21
N TYR A 60 -2.93 -3.72 9.90
CA TYR A 60 -2.86 -3.89 11.36
C TYR A 60 -2.51 -5.34 11.69
N TRP A 61 -1.78 -5.55 12.79
CA TRP A 61 -1.57 -6.90 13.30
C TRP A 61 -2.88 -7.50 13.81
N LYS A 62 -3.02 -8.83 13.68
CA LYS A 62 -4.24 -9.55 14.07
C LYS A 62 -4.51 -9.51 15.59
N ARG A 63 -3.46 -9.38 16.40
CA ARG A 63 -3.56 -9.34 17.87
C ARG A 63 -4.36 -8.11 18.30
N ILE A 64 -5.37 -8.34 19.12
CA ILE A 64 -6.23 -7.32 19.70
C ILE A 64 -5.72 -7.03 21.11
N TYR A 65 -5.72 -5.74 21.47
CA TYR A 65 -5.44 -5.26 22.81
C TYR A 65 -6.67 -4.52 23.33
N THR A 66 -6.82 -4.48 24.65
CA THR A 66 -7.86 -3.67 25.30
C THR A 66 -7.16 -2.50 25.96
N VAL A 67 -7.58 -1.27 25.64
CA VAL A 67 -7.05 -0.04 26.24
C VAL A 67 -8.23 0.84 26.58
N HIS A 68 -8.39 1.23 27.85
CA HIS A 68 -9.55 2.02 28.32
C HIS A 68 -10.90 1.37 27.96
N GLY A 69 -10.96 0.04 27.95
CA GLY A 69 -12.16 -0.72 27.55
C GLY A 69 -12.42 -0.80 26.04
N PHE A 70 -11.59 -0.17 25.21
CA PHE A 70 -11.69 -0.27 23.75
C PHE A 70 -10.83 -1.40 23.20
N ALA A 71 -11.42 -2.27 22.37
CA ALA A 71 -10.68 -3.24 21.59
C ALA A 71 -9.96 -2.54 20.43
N VAL A 72 -8.63 -2.62 20.40
CA VAL A 72 -7.76 -1.92 19.44
C VAL A 72 -6.77 -2.87 18.78
N ARG A 73 -6.32 -2.51 17.58
CA ARG A 73 -5.18 -3.16 16.91
C ARG A 73 -4.09 -2.13 16.62
N VAL A 74 -2.85 -2.60 16.60
CA VAL A 74 -1.67 -1.79 16.29
C VAL A 74 -1.27 -1.98 14.83
N THR A 75 -0.86 -0.90 14.17
CA THR A 75 -0.47 -0.94 12.75
C THR A 75 0.75 -1.84 12.52
N SER A 76 0.77 -2.55 11.39
CA SER A 76 1.88 -3.37 10.92
C SER A 76 2.88 -2.60 10.05
N GLN A 77 2.59 -1.32 9.75
CA GLN A 77 3.30 -0.47 8.78
C GLN A 77 4.62 0.11 9.34
N TRP A 78 5.50 -0.78 9.82
CA TRP A 78 6.81 -0.45 10.36
C TRP A 78 7.92 -0.89 9.41
N PHE A 79 8.88 -0.01 9.15
CA PHE A 79 9.95 -0.22 8.17
C PHE A 79 11.33 -0.25 8.85
N ASN A 80 12.21 -1.13 8.39
CA ASN A 80 13.56 -1.22 8.94
C ASN A 80 14.47 -0.14 8.32
N PRO A 81 15.52 0.32 9.02
CA PRO A 81 16.58 1.11 8.41
C PRO A 81 17.18 0.42 7.17
N PRO A 82 17.74 1.17 6.20
CA PRO A 82 17.96 2.62 6.21
C PRO A 82 16.77 3.46 5.74
N THR A 83 15.69 2.84 5.26
CA THR A 83 14.57 3.54 4.60
C THR A 83 13.57 4.18 5.56
N SER A 84 13.78 4.05 6.87
CA SER A 84 12.90 4.62 7.90
C SER A 84 13.62 4.91 9.21
N GLN A 85 13.14 5.93 9.90
CA GLN A 85 13.57 6.34 11.24
C GLN A 85 12.73 5.70 12.37
N SER A 86 11.89 4.68 12.08
CA SER A 86 10.98 4.14 13.08
C SER A 86 11.65 3.58 14.34
N LEU A 87 12.76 2.87 14.20
CA LEU A 87 13.49 2.33 15.36
C LEU A 87 14.05 3.43 16.29
N PRO A 88 14.86 4.40 15.80
CA PRO A 88 15.36 5.45 16.67
C PRO A 88 14.24 6.31 17.26
N ARG A 89 13.14 6.54 16.53
CA ARG A 89 12.00 7.30 17.05
C ARG A 89 11.19 6.55 18.11
N LEU A 90 10.96 5.24 17.95
CA LEU A 90 10.36 4.41 19.00
C LEU A 90 11.17 4.46 20.29
N ARG A 91 12.52 4.37 20.20
CA ARG A 91 13.39 4.48 21.37
C ARG A 91 13.28 5.85 22.04
N ALA A 92 13.27 6.93 21.25
CA ALA A 92 13.12 8.29 21.76
C ALA A 92 11.77 8.50 22.46
N TYR A 93 10.69 7.98 21.86
CA TYR A 93 9.35 7.99 22.43
C TYR A 93 9.31 7.29 23.79
N LEU A 94 9.78 6.03 23.85
CA LEU A 94 9.78 5.25 25.09
C LEU A 94 10.60 5.93 26.18
N ALA A 95 11.77 6.48 25.83
CA ALA A 95 12.60 7.24 26.75
C ALA A 95 11.89 8.51 27.27
N ALA A 96 11.23 9.28 26.40
CA ALA A 96 10.51 10.49 26.76
C ALA A 96 9.34 10.21 27.73
N HIS A 97 8.67 9.07 27.56
CA HIS A 97 7.58 8.62 28.44
C HIS A 97 8.05 7.79 29.63
N ARG A 98 9.38 7.63 29.82
CA ARG A 98 9.99 6.80 30.87
C ARG A 98 9.49 5.35 30.85
N ILE A 99 9.16 4.84 29.67
CA ILE A 99 8.75 3.46 29.45
C ILE A 99 10.03 2.64 29.20
N PRO A 100 10.27 1.56 29.96
CA PRO A 100 11.44 0.70 29.73
C PRO A 100 11.43 0.14 28.33
N PHE A 101 12.53 0.33 27.60
CA PHE A 101 12.70 -0.26 26.27
C PHE A 101 13.03 -1.75 26.40
N VAL A 102 12.17 -2.59 25.84
CA VAL A 102 12.36 -4.04 25.83
C VAL A 102 12.86 -4.44 24.44
N GLU A 103 14.16 -4.75 24.35
CA GLU A 103 14.79 -5.21 23.11
C GLU A 103 14.72 -6.74 22.93
N PHE A 104 14.48 -7.48 24.03
CA PHE A 104 14.46 -8.94 24.06
C PHE A 104 13.04 -9.51 23.88
N PRO A 105 12.87 -10.77 23.44
CA PRO A 105 11.55 -11.41 23.39
C PRO A 105 10.97 -11.49 24.81
N LEU A 106 9.74 -11.00 25.00
CA LEU A 106 8.96 -11.39 26.18
C LEU A 106 8.78 -12.91 26.11
N GLU A 107 9.21 -13.61 27.17
CA GLU A 107 8.87 -15.01 27.38
C GLU A 107 7.35 -15.14 27.24
N THR A 108 6.92 -15.83 26.19
CA THR A 108 5.50 -16.12 25.99
C THR A 108 5.10 -17.16 27.01
N ASP A 109 4.11 -16.84 27.84
CA ASP A 109 3.40 -17.81 28.66
C ASP A 109 3.17 -19.10 27.86
N ALA A 110 3.51 -20.22 28.50
CA ALA A 110 3.46 -21.55 27.93
C ALA A 110 2.07 -21.87 27.36
N ILE A 111 1.93 -21.68 26.04
CA ILE A 111 0.91 -22.36 25.27
C ILE A 111 1.41 -23.79 25.11
N THR A 112 0.74 -24.69 25.82
CA THR A 112 0.84 -26.14 25.69
C THR A 112 1.02 -26.53 24.23
N THR A 113 2.15 -27.16 23.95
CA THR A 113 2.48 -27.83 22.69
C THR A 113 1.54 -28.99 22.46
N GLU A 114 0.34 -28.71 21.96
CA GLU A 114 -0.32 -29.65 21.05
C GLU A 114 0.29 -29.48 19.68
N GLN A 115 0.65 -30.62 19.08
CA GLN A 115 1.38 -30.75 17.83
C GLN A 115 0.83 -29.80 16.76
N ALA A 116 1.62 -28.77 16.43
CA ALA A 116 1.33 -27.94 15.29
C ALA A 116 1.35 -28.82 14.04
N PRO A 117 0.29 -28.83 13.21
CA PRO A 117 0.35 -29.54 11.95
C PRO A 117 1.55 -29.00 11.16
N GLU A 118 2.33 -29.89 10.56
CA GLU A 118 3.45 -29.55 9.69
C GLU A 118 3.01 -28.44 8.73
N ARG A 119 3.52 -27.23 8.97
CA ARG A 119 3.23 -26.11 8.10
C ARG A 119 4.03 -26.34 6.83
N ALA A 120 3.33 -26.56 5.73
CA ALA A 120 3.88 -26.52 4.38
C ALA A 120 4.88 -25.34 4.25
N PRO A 121 6.02 -25.55 3.56
CA PRO A 121 7.11 -24.60 3.54
C PRO A 121 6.60 -23.27 2.97
N LYS A 122 6.35 -22.30 3.86
CA LYS A 122 6.09 -20.93 3.44
C LYS A 122 7.39 -20.44 2.82
N GLY A 123 7.36 -20.24 1.50
CA GLY A 123 8.47 -19.75 0.70
C GLY A 123 9.29 -18.70 1.45
N ARG A 124 10.61 -18.83 1.35
CA ARG A 124 11.67 -18.10 2.06
C ARG A 124 11.60 -16.56 1.95
N TYR A 125 10.63 -16.02 1.19
CA TYR A 125 10.38 -14.59 0.97
C TYR A 125 8.94 -14.19 1.36
N LYS A 126 8.78 -13.28 2.32
CA LYS A 126 7.47 -12.69 2.68
C LYS A 126 7.16 -11.50 1.76
N GLY A 127 6.42 -11.73 0.68
CA GLY A 127 5.53 -10.73 0.07
C GLY A 127 6.06 -9.84 -1.08
N HIS A 128 5.13 -9.50 -1.98
CA HIS A 128 5.10 -8.39 -2.97
C HIS A 128 6.04 -8.34 -4.18
N ALA A 129 7.19 -9.03 -4.24
CA ALA A 129 8.11 -8.87 -5.38
C ALA A 129 7.43 -9.19 -6.74
N ILE A 130 6.75 -10.33 -6.83
CA ILE A 130 6.04 -10.70 -8.06
C ILE A 130 4.81 -9.84 -8.30
N GLY A 131 4.09 -9.42 -7.25
CA GLY A 131 2.92 -8.54 -7.37
C GLY A 131 3.26 -7.18 -7.98
N ASN A 132 4.42 -6.62 -7.67
CA ASN A 132 4.90 -5.40 -8.32
C ASN A 132 5.17 -5.62 -9.81
N ALA A 133 5.81 -6.73 -10.17
CA ALA A 133 6.02 -7.09 -11.58
C ALA A 133 4.69 -7.31 -12.33
N GLN A 134 3.72 -7.98 -11.70
CA GLN A 134 2.37 -8.15 -12.23
C GLN A 134 1.69 -6.79 -12.51
N ASN A 135 1.75 -5.86 -11.54
CA ASN A 135 1.17 -4.52 -11.70
C ASN A 135 1.90 -3.69 -12.76
N LEU A 136 3.23 -3.77 -12.83
CA LEU A 136 4.03 -3.09 -13.86
C LEU A 136 3.73 -3.65 -15.26
N PHE A 137 3.52 -4.96 -15.39
CA PHE A 137 3.12 -5.58 -16.64
C PHE A 137 1.76 -5.04 -17.13
N VAL A 138 0.76 -4.98 -16.25
CA VAL A 138 -0.56 -4.40 -16.57
C VAL A 138 -0.42 -2.93 -16.98
N ARG A 139 0.34 -2.12 -16.22
CA ARG A 139 0.57 -0.72 -16.56
C ARG A 139 1.26 -0.55 -17.90
N ASN A 140 2.24 -1.39 -18.23
CA ASN A 140 2.90 -1.37 -19.52
C ASN A 140 1.94 -1.67 -20.67
N ILE A 141 1.01 -2.62 -20.51
CA ILE A 141 -0.03 -2.88 -21.52
C ILE A 141 -0.90 -1.64 -21.71
N LEU A 142 -1.49 -1.14 -20.64
CA LEU A 142 -2.43 -0.01 -20.67
C LEU A 142 -1.76 1.32 -21.08
N SER A 143 -0.44 1.43 -20.93
CA SER A 143 0.32 2.60 -21.40
C SER A 143 0.69 2.53 -22.89
N ARG A 144 0.54 1.36 -23.52
CA ARG A 144 0.92 1.11 -24.92
C ARG A 144 -0.24 0.63 -25.78
N LEU A 145 -1.46 0.65 -25.24
CA LEU A 145 -2.64 0.19 -25.94
C LEU A 145 -3.10 1.23 -26.97
N GLY A 146 -3.18 0.80 -28.24
CA GLY A 146 -3.49 1.69 -29.36
C GLY A 146 -2.24 2.30 -30.00
N GLN A 147 -2.43 3.33 -30.80
CA GLN A 147 -1.37 4.03 -31.55
C GLN A 147 -1.28 5.52 -31.19
N GLU A 148 -2.02 5.96 -30.16
CA GLU A 148 -2.04 7.35 -29.74
C GLU A 148 -0.68 7.75 -29.19
N THR A 149 -0.21 8.92 -29.63
CA THR A 149 0.96 9.60 -29.06
C THR A 149 0.60 11.07 -28.90
N PHE A 150 1.14 11.69 -27.86
CA PHE A 150 1.00 13.12 -27.64
C PHE A 150 2.35 13.71 -27.23
N ASN A 151 2.52 15.00 -27.51
CA ASN A 151 3.75 15.74 -27.21
C ASN A 151 3.53 16.80 -26.12
N ALA A 152 4.60 17.51 -25.77
CA ALA A 152 4.58 18.54 -24.73
C ALA A 152 3.62 19.70 -25.03
N ALA A 153 3.43 20.06 -26.31
CA ALA A 153 2.49 21.12 -26.69
C ALA A 153 1.04 20.68 -26.47
N GLN A 154 0.69 19.47 -26.90
CA GLN A 154 -0.64 18.91 -26.64
C GLN A 154 -0.92 18.75 -25.14
N TRP A 155 0.08 18.36 -24.35
CA TRP A 155 -0.05 18.33 -22.90
C TRP A 155 -0.26 19.74 -22.31
N HIS A 156 0.44 20.76 -22.81
CA HIS A 156 0.23 22.14 -22.39
C HIS A 156 -1.17 22.67 -22.75
N ASP A 157 -1.72 22.26 -23.90
CA ASP A 157 -3.09 22.59 -24.29
C ASP A 157 -4.10 22.00 -23.30
N VAL A 158 -3.85 20.79 -22.79
CA VAL A 158 -4.67 20.19 -21.71
C VAL A 158 -4.56 21.01 -20.43
N ILE A 159 -3.36 21.41 -20.00
CA ILE A 159 -3.21 22.28 -18.81
C ILE A 159 -4.00 23.58 -18.98
N THR A 160 -3.90 24.21 -20.15
CA THR A 160 -4.61 25.45 -20.49
C THR A 160 -6.12 25.26 -20.49
N GLU A 161 -6.62 24.13 -20.99
CA GLU A 161 -8.05 23.78 -20.98
C GLU A 161 -8.62 23.73 -19.55
N PHE A 162 -7.83 23.24 -18.59
CA PHE A 162 -8.19 23.25 -17.18
C PHE A 162 -7.85 24.58 -16.47
N GLY A 163 -7.51 25.64 -17.21
CA GLY A 163 -7.27 26.98 -16.67
C GLY A 163 -5.97 27.08 -15.86
N ASP A 164 -4.92 26.38 -16.29
CA ASP A 164 -3.61 26.34 -15.64
C ASP A 164 -3.68 25.93 -14.15
N CYS A 165 -4.67 25.09 -13.82
CA CYS A 165 -4.92 24.67 -12.45
C CYS A 165 -5.23 23.17 -12.35
N CYS A 166 -5.14 22.66 -11.13
CA CYS A 166 -5.48 21.29 -10.79
C CYS A 166 -6.95 21.02 -11.13
N ALA A 167 -7.20 19.99 -11.93
CA ALA A 167 -8.54 19.55 -12.32
C ALA A 167 -9.43 19.24 -11.12
N TYR A 168 -8.84 18.80 -10.00
CA TYR A 168 -9.56 18.41 -8.78
C TYR A 168 -9.84 19.54 -7.81
N CYS A 169 -8.85 20.38 -7.47
CA CYS A 169 -9.01 21.40 -6.42
C CYS A 169 -8.78 22.85 -6.88
N GLY A 170 -8.37 23.07 -8.12
CA GLY A 170 -8.09 24.40 -8.65
C GLY A 170 -6.77 25.04 -8.19
N SER A 171 -5.91 24.31 -7.46
CA SER A 171 -4.57 24.80 -7.15
C SER A 171 -3.72 24.96 -8.40
N THR A 172 -2.95 26.03 -8.51
CA THR A 172 -1.99 26.27 -9.60
C THR A 172 -0.58 25.75 -9.28
N GLU A 173 -0.38 25.16 -8.10
CA GLU A 173 0.93 24.77 -7.60
C GLU A 173 1.29 23.32 -7.95
N ASN A 174 2.53 23.11 -8.41
CA ASN A 174 3.15 21.79 -8.60
C ASN A 174 2.26 20.82 -9.39
N LEU A 175 1.77 21.27 -10.55
CA LEU A 175 0.94 20.46 -11.44
C LEU A 175 1.76 19.30 -12.03
N VAL A 176 1.21 18.10 -11.91
CA VAL A 176 1.72 16.86 -12.48
C VAL A 176 0.62 16.23 -13.34
N ILE A 177 1.03 15.27 -14.17
CA ILE A 177 0.08 14.43 -14.91
C ILE A 177 -0.55 13.44 -13.91
N ASP A 178 -1.88 13.39 -13.87
CA ASP A 178 -2.63 12.28 -13.29
C ASP A 178 -3.52 11.61 -14.34
N HIS A 179 -3.84 10.34 -14.12
CA HIS A 179 -4.81 9.58 -14.89
C HIS A 179 -6.16 9.64 -14.19
N ALA A 180 -7.14 10.31 -14.79
CA ALA A 180 -8.47 10.46 -14.22
C ALA A 180 -9.12 9.09 -13.91
N ILE A 181 -8.98 8.13 -14.84
CA ILE A 181 -9.19 6.71 -14.59
C ILE A 181 -7.83 6.06 -14.33
N ALA A 182 -7.66 5.46 -13.15
CA ALA A 182 -6.39 4.89 -12.74
C ALA A 182 -5.90 3.73 -13.64
N ILE A 183 -4.59 3.67 -13.89
CA ILE A 183 -3.95 2.58 -14.63
C ILE A 183 -3.71 1.38 -13.71
N ASN A 184 -4.71 0.50 -13.62
CA ASN A 184 -4.65 -0.75 -12.87
C ASN A 184 -5.54 -1.82 -13.51
N LYS A 185 -5.53 -3.04 -12.94
CA LYS A 185 -6.27 -4.21 -13.46
C LYS A 185 -7.78 -4.19 -13.21
N LEU A 186 -8.29 -3.27 -12.40
CA LEU A 186 -9.70 -3.16 -12.02
C LEU A 186 -10.41 -2.11 -12.88
N THR A 187 -9.88 -0.89 -12.94
CA THR A 187 -10.48 0.26 -13.66
C THR A 187 -10.02 0.36 -15.11
N LEU A 188 -8.91 -0.30 -15.46
CA LEU A 188 -8.38 -0.40 -16.83
C LEU A 188 -8.12 0.96 -17.52
N GLY A 189 -7.73 1.98 -16.75
CA GLY A 189 -7.36 3.29 -17.31
C GLY A 189 -6.14 3.20 -18.22
N GLU A 190 -6.15 3.95 -19.31
CA GLU A 190 -5.08 3.95 -20.32
C GLU A 190 -4.23 5.23 -20.22
N HIS A 191 -2.99 5.19 -20.69
CA HIS A 191 -2.16 6.40 -20.84
C HIS A 191 -2.47 7.12 -22.16
N ARG A 192 -3.64 7.74 -22.22
CA ARG A 192 -4.14 8.49 -23.40
C ARG A 192 -4.46 9.91 -23.02
N LEU A 193 -4.33 10.85 -23.95
CA LEU A 193 -4.44 12.27 -23.67
C LEU A 193 -5.77 12.61 -23.00
N GLY A 194 -6.88 12.03 -23.48
CA GLY A 194 -8.20 12.22 -22.88
C GLY A 194 -8.39 11.65 -21.47
N ASN A 195 -7.48 10.80 -20.99
CA ASN A 195 -7.46 10.32 -19.62
C ASN A 195 -6.48 11.12 -18.72
N LEU A 196 -5.68 12.01 -19.30
CA LEU A 196 -4.69 12.79 -18.57
C LEU A 196 -5.26 14.13 -18.15
N VAL A 197 -5.12 14.45 -16.87
CA VAL A 197 -5.55 15.73 -16.31
C VAL A 197 -4.44 16.34 -15.46
N PRO A 198 -4.34 17.69 -15.38
CA PRO A 198 -3.41 18.32 -14.47
C PRO A 198 -3.88 18.14 -13.03
N ALA A 199 -3.01 17.66 -12.16
CA ALA A 199 -3.29 17.49 -10.75
C ALA A 199 -2.16 18.07 -9.91
N CYS A 200 -2.47 18.74 -8.80
CA CYS A 200 -1.43 19.07 -7.83
C CYS A 200 -0.97 17.77 -7.11
N HIS A 201 0.25 17.77 -6.58
CA HIS A 201 0.82 16.59 -5.92
C HIS A 201 -0.07 16.05 -4.76
N ARG A 202 -0.76 16.94 -4.02
CA ARG A 202 -1.67 16.53 -2.94
C ARG A 202 -2.82 15.70 -3.49
N CYS A 203 -3.58 16.25 -4.44
CA CYS A 203 -4.74 15.56 -5.01
C CYS A 203 -4.35 14.28 -5.75
N ASN A 204 -3.24 14.29 -6.51
CA ASN A 204 -2.73 13.08 -7.17
C ASN A 204 -2.44 11.96 -6.15
N SER A 205 -1.80 12.32 -5.03
CA SER A 205 -1.48 11.35 -3.97
C SER A 205 -2.70 10.90 -3.17
N GLU A 206 -3.69 11.77 -2.95
CA GLU A 206 -4.91 11.46 -2.19
C GLU A 206 -5.89 10.63 -3.01
N LYS A 207 -6.09 10.96 -4.29
CA LYS A 207 -6.92 10.18 -5.22
C LYS A 207 -6.37 8.77 -5.40
N ALA A 208 -5.07 8.64 -5.65
CA ALA A 208 -4.40 7.37 -5.88
C ALA A 208 -5.14 6.50 -6.93
N ASP A 209 -5.71 5.37 -6.52
CA ASP A 209 -6.47 4.44 -7.37
C ASP A 209 -7.99 4.64 -7.35
N GLN A 210 -8.49 5.63 -6.60
CA GLN A 210 -9.90 5.99 -6.55
C GLN A 210 -10.38 6.56 -7.90
N ASP A 211 -11.64 6.27 -8.25
CA ASP A 211 -12.30 6.94 -9.37
C ASP A 211 -12.42 8.44 -9.08
N PHE A 212 -12.12 9.29 -10.08
CA PHE A 212 -12.17 10.73 -9.88
C PHE A 212 -13.57 11.21 -9.47
N ARG A 213 -14.64 10.54 -9.91
CA ARG A 213 -16.03 10.88 -9.55
C ARG A 213 -16.27 10.71 -8.06
N ASP A 214 -15.71 9.66 -7.47
CA ASP A 214 -15.81 9.44 -6.03
C ASP A 214 -14.91 10.41 -5.26
N PHE A 215 -13.73 10.74 -5.81
CA PHE A 215 -12.76 11.63 -5.17
C PHE A 215 -13.26 13.07 -5.05
N ILE A 216 -13.95 13.58 -6.08
CA ILE A 216 -14.53 14.93 -6.11
C ILE A 216 -16.06 14.90 -6.18
N ALA A 217 -16.69 13.93 -5.50
CA ALA A 217 -18.14 13.72 -5.53
C ALA A 217 -18.98 14.97 -5.17
N GLU A 218 -18.42 15.87 -4.36
CA GLU A 218 -19.06 17.12 -3.93
C GLU A 218 -18.94 18.26 -4.96
N ASP A 219 -18.17 18.10 -6.04
CA ASP A 219 -17.97 19.10 -7.09
C ASP A 219 -18.40 18.57 -8.49
N PRO A 220 -19.72 18.58 -8.79
CA PRO A 220 -20.23 18.08 -10.06
C PRO A 220 -19.76 18.89 -11.27
N ALA A 221 -19.37 20.16 -11.08
CA ALA A 221 -18.87 21.00 -12.16
C ALA A 221 -17.49 20.53 -12.63
N ARG A 222 -16.61 20.16 -11.70
CA ARG A 222 -15.30 19.57 -12.02
C ARG A 222 -15.41 18.17 -12.60
N ILE A 223 -16.34 17.37 -12.11
CA ILE A 223 -16.64 16.06 -12.71
C ILE A 223 -17.02 16.26 -14.19
N ALA A 224 -17.98 17.16 -14.46
CA ALA A 224 -18.42 17.45 -15.82
C ALA A 224 -17.28 18.00 -16.71
N ALA A 225 -16.35 18.80 -16.16
CA ALA A 225 -15.19 19.28 -16.90
C ALA A 225 -14.25 18.14 -17.32
N ILE A 226 -13.96 17.20 -16.42
CA ILE A 226 -13.13 16.02 -16.74
C ILE A 226 -13.83 15.12 -17.76
N GLU A 227 -15.14 14.90 -17.63
CA GLU A 227 -15.91 14.11 -18.58
C GLU A 227 -16.00 14.78 -19.97
N ALA A 228 -16.14 16.10 -20.01
CA ALA A 228 -16.08 16.87 -21.26
C ALA A 228 -14.70 16.76 -21.92
N HIS A 229 -13.62 16.80 -21.13
CA HIS A 229 -12.26 16.57 -21.61
C HIS A 229 -12.09 15.16 -22.22
N MET A 230 -12.54 14.11 -21.49
CA MET A 230 -12.54 12.74 -22.00
C MET A 230 -13.28 12.65 -23.35
N ALA A 231 -14.49 13.22 -23.43
CA ALA A 231 -15.31 13.21 -24.64
C ALA A 231 -14.65 13.97 -25.80
N LYS A 232 -14.05 15.14 -25.53
CA LYS A 232 -13.33 15.96 -26.53
C LYS A 232 -12.18 15.17 -27.18
N HIS A 233 -11.48 14.36 -26.40
CA HIS A 233 -10.39 13.52 -26.87
C HIS A 233 -10.82 12.13 -27.32
N GLY A 234 -12.13 11.84 -27.36
CA GLY A 234 -12.67 10.54 -27.76
C GLY A 234 -12.27 9.40 -26.82
N TYR A 235 -11.93 9.70 -25.57
CA TYR A 235 -11.56 8.71 -24.58
C TYR A 235 -12.81 8.09 -23.93
N VAL A 236 -12.95 6.78 -24.07
CA VAL A 236 -14.00 5.98 -23.41
C VAL A 236 -13.30 4.97 -22.51
N PRO A 237 -13.51 5.01 -21.18
CA PRO A 237 -12.87 4.08 -20.26
C PRO A 237 -13.20 2.62 -20.57
N LEU A 238 -12.20 1.74 -20.50
CA LEU A 238 -12.36 0.31 -20.75
C LEU A 238 -12.97 -0.48 -19.59
N GLY A 239 -13.13 0.14 -18.40
CA GLY A 239 -13.38 -0.54 -17.12
C GLY A 239 -14.61 -1.46 -17.04
N THR A 240 -15.54 -1.39 -18.00
CA THR A 240 -16.71 -2.29 -18.07
C THR A 240 -16.57 -3.40 -19.11
N ASP A 241 -15.49 -3.45 -19.89
CA ASP A 241 -15.28 -4.45 -20.92
C ASP A 241 -14.84 -5.79 -20.31
N ALA A 242 -15.76 -6.76 -20.34
CA ALA A 242 -15.56 -8.07 -19.76
C ALA A 242 -14.50 -8.91 -20.49
N GLU A 243 -14.26 -8.67 -21.77
CA GLU A 243 -13.25 -9.39 -22.55
C GLU A 243 -11.86 -8.86 -22.26
N ILE A 244 -11.68 -7.53 -22.29
CA ILE A 244 -10.41 -6.88 -21.94
C ILE A 244 -10.04 -7.17 -20.49
N SER A 245 -11.00 -7.12 -19.56
CA SER A 245 -10.78 -7.48 -18.15
C SER A 245 -10.22 -8.88 -17.99
N LYS A 246 -10.74 -9.87 -18.75
CA LYS A 246 -10.24 -11.24 -18.73
C LYS A 246 -8.82 -11.35 -19.30
N ILE A 247 -8.53 -10.64 -20.39
CA ILE A 247 -7.19 -10.63 -21.01
C ILE A 247 -6.16 -10.05 -20.04
N ILE A 248 -6.48 -8.93 -19.38
CA ILE A 248 -5.59 -8.29 -18.40
C ILE A 248 -5.40 -9.20 -17.17
N ALA A 249 -6.47 -9.84 -16.69
CA ALA A 249 -6.39 -10.79 -15.58
C ALA A 249 -5.52 -12.02 -15.93
N LEU A 250 -5.66 -12.55 -17.14
CA LEU A 250 -4.84 -13.65 -17.65
C LEU A 250 -3.36 -13.27 -17.68
N GLY A 251 -3.01 -12.15 -18.31
CA GLY A 251 -1.62 -11.70 -18.38
C GLY A 251 -1.02 -11.40 -17.00
N HIS A 252 -1.81 -10.84 -16.08
CA HIS A 252 -1.41 -10.69 -14.68
C HIS A 252 -1.10 -12.06 -14.03
N GLN A 253 -1.92 -13.09 -14.27
CA GLN A 253 -1.69 -14.44 -13.76
C GLN A 253 -0.46 -15.10 -14.40
N GLU A 254 -0.26 -14.98 -15.71
CA GLU A 254 0.88 -15.57 -16.42
C GLU A 254 2.23 -15.09 -15.89
N VAL A 255 2.35 -13.82 -15.49
CA VAL A 255 3.57 -13.30 -14.86
C VAL A 255 3.88 -14.04 -13.55
N ARG A 256 2.87 -14.42 -12.77
CA ARG A 256 3.05 -15.24 -11.56
C ARG A 256 3.47 -16.65 -11.91
N ASP A 257 2.76 -17.27 -12.84
CA ASP A 257 3.02 -18.66 -13.25
C ASP A 257 4.42 -18.81 -13.84
N LEU A 258 4.92 -17.78 -14.54
CA LEU A 258 6.28 -17.70 -15.04
C LEU A 258 7.30 -17.79 -13.90
N ALA A 259 7.10 -17.00 -12.83
CA ALA A 259 8.00 -17.01 -11.68
C ALA A 259 7.99 -18.37 -10.97
N GLU A 260 6.80 -18.95 -10.74
CA GLU A 260 6.66 -20.26 -10.11
C GLU A 260 7.34 -21.35 -10.93
N ARG A 261 7.17 -21.35 -12.27
CA ARG A 261 7.82 -22.30 -13.18
C ARG A 261 9.34 -22.28 -13.06
N TYR A 262 9.96 -21.10 -13.07
CA TYR A 262 11.42 -21.00 -13.00
C TYR A 262 11.96 -21.39 -11.62
N VAL A 263 11.21 -21.14 -10.54
CA VAL A 263 11.56 -21.67 -9.21
C VAL A 263 11.57 -23.20 -9.23
N SER A 264 10.52 -23.84 -9.74
CA SER A 264 10.45 -25.31 -9.82
C SER A 264 11.57 -25.92 -10.68
N ILE A 265 11.92 -25.28 -11.80
CA ILE A 265 13.05 -25.73 -12.64
C ILE A 265 14.37 -25.68 -11.87
N ILE A 266 14.62 -24.59 -11.14
CA ILE A 266 15.86 -24.42 -10.37
C ILE A 266 15.92 -25.42 -9.22
N ASP A 267 14.82 -25.59 -8.48
CA ASP A 267 14.75 -26.54 -7.37
C ASP A 267 15.04 -27.98 -7.84
N ALA A 268 14.45 -28.42 -8.96
CA ALA A 268 14.71 -29.73 -9.54
C ALA A 268 16.19 -29.94 -9.93
N VAL A 269 16.85 -28.89 -10.45
CA VAL A 269 18.29 -28.95 -10.77
C VAL A 269 19.14 -29.03 -9.51
N LEU A 270 18.77 -28.33 -8.44
CA LEU A 270 19.50 -28.37 -7.17
C LEU A 270 19.35 -29.72 -6.46
N GLU A 271 18.16 -30.30 -6.46
CA GLU A 271 17.89 -31.63 -5.89
C GLU A 271 18.72 -32.72 -6.60
N ALA A 272 18.75 -32.71 -7.94
CA ALA A 272 19.54 -33.67 -8.72
C ALA A 272 21.05 -33.58 -8.45
N ARG A 273 21.58 -32.39 -8.13
CA ARG A 273 23.00 -32.21 -7.76
C ARG A 273 23.29 -32.75 -6.37
N LEU A 274 22.38 -32.57 -5.42
CA LEU A 274 22.53 -33.09 -4.06
C LEU A 274 22.52 -34.62 -4.04
N SER A 275 21.62 -35.25 -4.81
CA SER A 275 21.58 -36.71 -4.93
C SER A 275 22.86 -37.27 -5.56
N ALA A 276 23.36 -36.64 -6.63
CA ALA A 276 24.61 -37.07 -7.27
C ALA A 276 25.82 -36.99 -6.33
N SER A 277 25.90 -35.96 -5.47
CA SER A 277 26.97 -35.83 -4.49
C SER A 277 26.88 -36.80 -3.30
N ALA A 278 25.69 -37.34 -3.02
CA ALA A 278 25.48 -38.31 -1.95
C ALA A 278 25.84 -39.74 -2.38
N ASP A 279 25.73 -40.06 -3.68
CA ASP A 279 26.12 -41.37 -4.23
C ASP A 279 27.65 -41.52 -4.41
N GLU A 280 28.40 -40.42 -4.38
CA GLU A 280 29.87 -40.40 -4.49
C GLU A 280 30.62 -40.44 -3.14
N ALA A 281 29.91 -40.33 -2.00
CA ALA A 281 30.47 -40.29 -0.64
C ALA A 281 30.25 -41.61 0.12
#